data_AF-A0AAW0Q9X2-F1
#
_entry.id   AF-A0AAW0Q9X2-F1
#
_cell.length_a   1.000
_cell.length_b   1.000
_cell.length_c   1.000
_cell.angle_alpha   90.00
_cell.angle_beta   90.00
_cell.angle_gamma   90.00
#
_symmetry.space_group_name_H-M   'P 1'
#
loop_
_entity.id
_entity.type
_entity.pdbx_description
1 polymer ?
#
loop_
_entity_poly.entity_id
_entity_poly.type
_entity_poly.pdbx_seq_one_letter_code
_entity_poly.pdbx_strand_id
1 'polypeptide(L)'
;MSSGKPVDPTRAAESNLCWILGVTAAFHGLALILVGLRVYIRLAIVRSFGKDDAMIVMSALCALLGGMVTYIVAALHGLGCHADTIPKEYYKEYLKMTFIQAIVSTIGAHVIGDLHVVREF
;
A
#
# COMPACT_ATOMS: atom_id res chain seq x y z
N MET A 1 10.66 5.43 26.41
CA MET A 1 11.01 6.43 27.45
C MET A 1 10.52 7.80 26.98
N SER A 2 9.50 8.36 27.61
CA SER A 2 9.03 9.73 27.36
C SER A 2 9.90 10.67 28.19
N SER A 3 10.96 11.23 27.60
CA SER A 3 11.65 12.37 28.21
C SER A 3 10.66 13.52 28.27
N GLY A 4 10.38 14.03 29.48
CA GLY A 4 9.47 15.17 29.73
C GLY A 4 10.00 16.52 29.23
N LYS A 5 10.58 16.57 28.04
CA LYS A 5 10.89 17.81 27.34
C LYS A 5 9.66 18.26 26.55
N PRO A 6 9.28 19.54 26.61
CA PRO A 6 8.23 20.06 25.73
C PRO A 6 8.60 19.79 24.28
N VAL A 7 7.62 19.32 23.51
CA VAL A 7 7.80 19.01 22.08
C VAL A 7 8.20 20.29 21.35
N ASP A 8 9.35 20.26 20.67
CA ASP A 8 9.83 21.38 19.87
C ASP A 8 8.85 21.64 18.71
N PRO A 9 8.29 22.86 18.58
CA PRO A 9 7.32 23.18 17.54
C PRO A 9 7.90 22.98 16.11
N THR A 10 9.22 23.11 15.94
CA THR A 10 9.88 22.89 14.65
C THR A 10 9.83 21.41 14.26
N ARG A 11 10.09 20.50 15.21
CA ARG A 11 10.04 19.04 15.01
C ARG A 11 8.62 18.53 14.77
N ALA A 12 7.63 19.17 15.38
CA ALA A 12 6.21 18.84 15.17
C ALA A 12 5.68 19.30 13.80
N ALA A 13 6.29 20.32 13.19
CA ALA A 13 5.93 20.82 11.87
C ALA A 13 6.57 20.02 10.72
N GLU A 14 7.66 19.30 10.98
CA GLU A 14 8.31 18.44 9.99
C GLU A 14 7.44 17.21 9.65
N SER A 15 6.98 17.13 8.40
CA SER A 15 6.22 15.98 7.90
C SER A 15 6.64 15.60 6.48
N ASN A 16 6.94 14.32 6.29
CA ASN A 16 7.23 13.73 4.98
C ASN A 16 6.00 13.10 4.31
N LEU A 17 4.80 13.37 4.84
CA LEU A 17 3.57 12.73 4.39
C LEU A 17 3.30 12.90 2.89
N CYS A 18 3.50 14.13 2.39
CA CYS A 18 3.24 14.45 0.99
C CYS A 18 4.13 13.64 0.04
N TRP A 19 5.41 13.48 0.39
CA TRP A 19 6.36 12.66 -0.37
C TRP A 19 5.98 11.17 -0.36
N ILE A 20 5.63 10.63 0.81
CA ILE A 20 5.25 9.21 0.94
C ILE A 20 4.00 8.94 0.11
N LEU A 21 2.94 9.74 0.26
CA LEU A 21 1.71 9.54 -0.48
C LEU A 21 1.88 9.77 -1.98
N GLY A 22 2.62 10.82 -2.37
CA GLY A 22 2.84 11.16 -3.77
C GLY A 22 3.57 10.06 -4.54
N VAL A 23 4.70 9.57 -4.00
CA VAL A 23 5.48 8.50 -4.63
C VAL A 23 4.67 7.20 -4.66
N THR A 24 4.04 6.83 -3.54
CA THR A 24 3.25 5.60 -3.45
C THR A 24 2.06 5.63 -4.41
N ALA A 25 1.37 6.77 -4.53
CA ALA A 25 0.27 6.96 -5.48
C ALA A 25 0.72 6.83 -6.93
N ALA A 26 1.88 7.42 -7.29
CA ALA A 26 2.40 7.35 -8.64
C ALA A 26 2.68 5.90 -9.06
N PHE A 27 3.33 5.11 -8.22
CA PHE A 27 3.61 3.70 -8.52
C PHE A 27 2.34 2.84 -8.57
N HIS A 28 1.36 3.07 -7.68
CA HIS A 28 0.09 2.35 -7.74
C HIS A 28 -0.74 2.72 -8.97
N GLY A 29 -0.74 4.00 -9.36
CA GLY A 29 -1.40 4.46 -10.58
C GLY A 29 -0.79 3.81 -11.82
N LEU A 30 0.55 3.79 -11.91
CA LEU A 30 1.26 3.13 -13.00
C LEU A 30 0.95 1.62 -13.04
N ALA A 31 0.97 0.94 -11.89
CA ALA A 31 0.63 -0.47 -11.80
C ALA A 31 -0.81 -0.74 -12.28
N LEU A 32 -1.77 0.10 -11.91
CA LEU A 32 -3.16 -0.04 -12.34
C LEU A 32 -3.31 0.15 -13.86
N ILE A 33 -2.59 1.11 -14.46
CA ILE A 33 -2.59 1.31 -15.91
C ILE A 33 -2.07 0.04 -16.61
N LEU A 34 -0.95 -0.52 -16.14
CA LEU A 34 -0.35 -1.71 -16.75
C LEU A 34 -1.23 -2.95 -16.61
N VAL A 35 -1.82 -3.16 -15.44
CA VAL A 35 -2.76 -4.27 -15.20
C VAL A 35 -4.04 -4.09 -16.01
N GLY A 36 -4.59 -2.88 -16.06
CA GLY A 36 -5.76 -2.56 -16.87
C GLY A 36 -5.52 -2.81 -18.37
N LEU A 37 -4.36 -2.41 -18.88
CA LEU A 37 -3.95 -2.69 -20.25
C LEU A 37 -3.84 -4.20 -20.50
N ARG A 38 -3.26 -4.96 -19.56
CA ARG A 38 -3.17 -6.42 -19.66
C ARG A 38 -4.55 -7.07 -19.74
N VAL A 39 -5.47 -6.67 -18.86
CA VAL A 39 -6.86 -7.16 -18.84
C VAL A 39 -7.57 -6.80 -20.13
N TYR A 40 -7.40 -5.58 -20.64
CA TYR A 40 -7.99 -5.13 -21.90
C TYR A 40 -7.53 -5.99 -23.09
N ILE A 41 -6.22 -6.21 -23.23
CA ILE A 41 -5.67 -7.05 -24.30
C ILE A 41 -6.23 -8.47 -24.21
N ARG A 42 -6.28 -9.04 -23.00
CA ARG A 42 -6.70 -10.44 -22.78
C ARG A 42 -8.20 -10.64 -23.02
N LEU A 43 -9.04 -9.68 -22.63
CA LEU A 43 -10.49 -9.72 -22.85
C LEU A 43 -10.90 -9.34 -24.28
N ALA A 44 -10.40 -8.23 -24.80
CA ALA A 44 -10.88 -7.65 -26.05
C ALA A 44 -10.17 -8.19 -27.30
N ILE A 45 -8.85 -8.39 -27.22
CA ILE A 45 -8.02 -8.79 -28.36
C ILE A 45 -7.88 -10.32 -28.41
N VAL A 46 -7.33 -10.91 -27.34
CA VAL A 46 -7.04 -12.35 -27.29
C VAL A 46 -8.32 -13.17 -27.03
N ARG A 47 -9.32 -12.57 -26.36
CA ARG A 47 -10.58 -13.21 -25.94
C ARG A 47 -10.36 -14.51 -25.16
N SER A 48 -9.27 -14.58 -24.42
CA SER A 48 -8.93 -15.70 -23.56
C SER A 48 -8.74 -15.15 -22.15
N PHE A 49 -9.78 -15.31 -21.32
CA PHE A 49 -9.72 -14.94 -19.92
C PHE A 49 -9.45 -16.19 -19.09
N GLY A 50 -8.22 -16.32 -18.62
CA GLY A 50 -7.78 -17.46 -17.82
C GLY A 50 -7.78 -17.17 -16.32
N LYS A 51 -7.53 -18.21 -15.52
CA LYS A 51 -7.30 -18.07 -14.07
C LYS A 51 -6.12 -17.15 -13.75
N ASP A 52 -5.10 -17.11 -14.61
CA ASP A 52 -3.94 -16.21 -14.51
C ASP A 52 -4.36 -14.72 -14.50
N ASP A 53 -5.32 -14.34 -15.35
CA ASP A 53 -5.81 -12.96 -15.42
C ASP A 53 -6.63 -12.57 -14.19
N ALA A 54 -7.48 -13.48 -13.72
CA ALA A 54 -8.26 -13.26 -12.51
C ALA A 54 -7.35 -13.07 -11.29
N MET A 55 -6.28 -13.87 -11.15
CA MET A 55 -5.33 -13.74 -10.05
C MET A 55 -4.53 -12.43 -10.11
N ILE A 56 -4.13 -11.97 -11.29
CA ILE A 56 -3.50 -10.65 -11.48
C ILE A 56 -4.42 -9.50 -11.07
N VAL A 57 -5.70 -9.56 -11.46
CA VAL A 57 -6.68 -8.54 -11.07
C VAL A 57 -6.89 -8.54 -9.56
N MET A 58 -7.01 -9.72 -8.95
CA MET A 58 -7.15 -9.85 -7.50
C MET A 58 -5.92 -9.31 -6.75
N SER A 59 -4.71 -9.59 -7.24
CA SER A 59 -3.48 -9.04 -6.66
C SER A 59 -3.43 -7.51 -6.78
N ALA A 60 -3.81 -6.96 -7.93
CA ALA A 60 -3.87 -5.51 -8.14
C ALA A 60 -4.90 -4.83 -7.22
N LEU A 61 -6.06 -5.46 -6.99
CA LEU A 61 -7.06 -4.99 -6.03
C LEU A 61 -6.53 -5.05 -4.59
N CYS A 62 -5.80 -6.11 -4.23
CA CYS A 62 -5.14 -6.23 -2.93
C CYS A 62 -4.11 -5.13 -2.72
N ALA A 63 -3.30 -4.82 -3.73
CA ALA A 63 -2.31 -3.74 -3.67
C ALA A 63 -2.98 -2.36 -3.52
N LEU A 64 -4.06 -2.10 -4.27
CA LEU A 64 -4.78 -0.82 -4.19
C LEU A 64 -5.54 -0.65 -2.88
N LEU A 65 -6.37 -1.62 -2.50
CA LEU A 65 -7.20 -1.53 -1.30
C LEU A 65 -6.38 -1.71 -0.02
N GLY A 66 -5.39 -2.59 -0.05
CA GLY A 66 -4.53 -2.87 1.10
C GLY A 66 -3.39 -1.90 1.28
N GLY A 67 -2.82 -1.38 0.19
CA GLY A 67 -1.71 -0.42 0.22
C GLY A 67 -2.20 1.01 0.31
N MET A 68 -2.83 1.53 -0.75
CA MET A 68 -3.16 2.95 -0.83
C MET A 68 -4.16 3.41 0.23
N VAL A 69 -5.23 2.64 0.48
CA VAL A 69 -6.27 3.04 1.44
C VAL A 69 -5.72 3.06 2.87
N THR A 70 -4.92 2.06 3.25
CA THR A 70 -4.32 2.02 4.59
C THR A 70 -3.30 3.13 4.77
N TYR A 71 -2.53 3.51 3.73
CA TYR A 71 -1.65 4.69 3.79
C TYR A 71 -2.42 5.99 3.96
N ILE A 72 -3.55 6.16 3.29
CA ILE A 72 -4.42 7.34 3.47
C ILE A 72 -5.00 7.38 4.88
N VAL A 73 -5.44 6.25 5.43
CA VAL A 73 -5.95 6.19 6.81
C VAL A 73 -4.81 6.44 7.81
N ALA A 74 -3.62 5.89 7.58
CA ALA A 74 -2.43 6.15 8.40
C ALA A 74 -2.00 7.63 8.35
N ALA A 75 -2.19 8.31 7.21
CA ALA A 75 -1.99 9.76 7.06
C ALA A 75 -2.78 10.57 8.08
N LEU A 76 -4.02 10.19 8.34
CA LEU A 76 -4.88 10.85 9.32
C LEU A 76 -4.44 10.63 10.78
N HIS A 77 -3.60 9.61 11.03
CA HIS A 77 -3.14 9.22 12.37
C HIS A 77 -1.65 9.53 12.62
N GLY A 78 -1.03 10.38 11.78
CA GLY A 78 0.34 10.88 11.98
C GLY A 78 1.43 10.21 11.15
N LEU A 79 1.08 9.51 10.06
CA LEU A 79 2.07 9.02 9.10
C LEU A 79 2.94 10.17 8.58
N GLY A 80 4.27 9.98 8.57
CA GLY A 80 5.22 10.97 8.08
C GLY A 80 5.66 12.01 9.12
N CYS A 81 5.06 12.01 10.32
CA CYS A 81 5.50 12.82 11.46
C CYS A 81 6.41 12.00 12.39
N HIS A 82 7.17 12.67 13.25
CA HIS A 82 8.05 12.00 14.20
C HIS A 82 7.26 11.26 15.30
N ALA A 83 7.71 10.07 15.70
CA ALA A 83 6.97 9.22 16.66
C ALA A 83 6.78 9.87 18.04
N ASP A 84 7.65 10.81 18.42
CA ASP A 84 7.59 11.60 19.66
C ASP A 84 6.56 12.73 19.61
N THR A 85 6.07 13.12 18.43
CA THR A 85 5.10 14.22 18.27
C THR A 85 3.66 13.72 18.11
N ILE A 86 3.45 12.41 18.01
CA ILE A 86 2.13 11.79 17.79
C ILE A 86 1.52 11.41 19.15
N PRO A 87 0.25 11.77 19.44
CA PRO A 87 -0.41 11.32 20.66
C PRO A 87 -0.52 9.79 20.70
N LYS A 88 -0.32 9.19 21.88
CA LYS A 88 -0.21 7.73 22.05
C LYS A 88 -1.41 6.94 21.50
N GLU A 89 -2.59 7.54 21.49
CA GLU A 89 -3.82 6.94 20.94
C GLU A 89 -3.72 6.79 19.42
N TYR A 90 -3.32 7.84 18.70
CA TYR A 90 -3.09 7.80 17.26
C TYR A 90 -1.94 6.87 16.88
N TYR A 91 -0.88 6.80 17.70
CA TYR A 91 0.24 5.92 17.44
C TYR A 91 -0.15 4.43 17.47
N LYS A 92 -1.04 4.01 18.38
CA LYS A 92 -1.55 2.64 18.41
C LYS A 92 -2.36 2.31 17.16
N GLU A 93 -3.20 3.23 16.72
CA GLU A 93 -4.03 3.02 15.52
C GLU A 93 -3.16 2.97 14.26
N TYR A 94 -2.16 3.85 14.17
CA TYR A 94 -1.13 3.83 13.13
C TYR A 94 -0.41 2.47 13.02
N LEU A 95 0.01 1.89 14.15
CA LEU A 95 0.68 0.58 14.16
C LEU A 95 -0.26 -0.55 13.68
N LYS A 96 -1.54 -0.51 14.06
CA LYS A 96 -2.51 -1.50 13.56
C LYS A 96 -2.69 -1.38 12.05
N MET A 97 -2.83 -0.17 11.53
CA MET A 97 -3.04 0.08 10.10
C MET A 97 -1.84 -0.38 9.27
N THR A 98 -0.63 -0.06 9.72
CA THR A 98 0.61 -0.52 9.06
C THR A 98 0.82 -2.02 9.16
N PHE A 99 0.40 -2.66 10.26
CA PHE A 99 0.41 -4.12 10.37
C PHE A 99 -0.58 -4.78 9.38
N ILE A 100 -1.80 -4.27 9.29
CA ILE A 100 -2.80 -4.74 8.32
C ILE A 100 -2.27 -4.56 6.89
N GLN A 101 -1.70 -3.40 6.59
CA GLN A 101 -1.10 -3.12 5.29
C GLN A 101 -0.02 -4.13 4.91
N ALA A 102 0.87 -4.46 5.85
CA ALA A 102 1.93 -5.44 5.61
C ALA A 102 1.39 -6.83 5.26
N ILE A 103 0.34 -7.28 5.97
CA ILE A 103 -0.32 -8.57 5.67
C ILE A 103 -0.92 -8.55 4.26
N VAL A 104 -1.70 -7.52 3.93
CA VAL A 104 -2.40 -7.45 2.65
C VAL A 104 -1.40 -7.35 1.49
N SER A 105 -0.34 -6.56 1.63
CA SER A 105 0.72 -6.47 0.61
C SER A 105 1.49 -7.78 0.45
N THR A 106 1.75 -8.52 1.54
CA THR A 106 2.44 -9.81 1.47
C THR A 106 1.60 -10.85 0.74
N ILE A 107 0.30 -10.93 1.03
CA ILE A 107 -0.62 -11.86 0.34
C ILE A 107 -0.69 -11.51 -1.15
N GLY A 108 -0.85 -10.23 -1.49
CA GLY A 108 -0.88 -9.78 -2.89
C GLY A 108 0.37 -10.17 -3.68
N ALA A 109 1.55 -10.09 -3.05
CA ALA A 109 2.82 -10.47 -3.67
C ALA A 109 2.95 -11.99 -3.86
N HIS A 110 2.54 -12.81 -2.88
CA HIS A 110 2.63 -14.27 -2.98
C HIS A 110 1.69 -14.85 -4.03
N VAL A 111 0.51 -14.27 -4.22
CA VAL A 111 -0.42 -14.65 -5.30
C VAL A 111 0.22 -14.49 -6.68
N ILE A 112 1.14 -13.53 -6.86
CA ILE A 112 1.92 -13.39 -8.10
C ILE A 112 3.06 -14.41 -8.16
N GLY A 113 3.74 -14.67 -7.04
CA GLY A 113 4.86 -15.62 -6.95
C GLY A 113 4.45 -17.05 -7.32
N ASP A 114 3.29 -17.51 -6.83
CA ASP A 114 2.79 -18.87 -7.08
C ASP A 114 2.45 -19.10 -8.57
N LEU A 115 2.06 -18.06 -9.31
CA LEU A 115 1.80 -18.15 -10.75
C LEU A 115 3.07 -18.40 -11.59
N HIS A 116 4.22 -17.89 -11.15
CA HIS A 116 5.49 -18.16 -11.85
C HIS A 116 6.01 -19.56 -11.54
N VAL A 117 5.84 -20.06 -10.30
CA VAL A 117 6.31 -21.41 -9.92
C VAL A 117 5.45 -22.52 -10.55
N VAL A 118 4.13 -22.36 -10.59
CA VAL A 118 3.21 -23.38 -11.15
C VAL A 118 3.34 -23.51 -12.68
N ARG A 119 3.91 -22.51 -13.35
CA ARG A 119 4.07 -22.53 -14.82
C ARG A 119 5.38 -23.22 -15.28
N GLU A 120 6.28 -23.56 -14.36
CA GLU A 120 7.52 -24.31 -14.65
C GLU A 120 7.40 -25.84 -14.47
N PHE A 121 6.20 -26.35 -14.15
CA PHE A 121 5.91 -27.78 -14.04
C PHE A 121 4.77 -28.19 -14.97
#